data_AF-A0A7E4W5U7-F1
#
_entry.id   AF-A0A7E4W5U7-F1
#
_cell.length_a   1.000
_cell.length_b   1.000
_cell.length_c   1.000
_cell.angle_alpha   90.00
_cell.angle_beta   90.00
_cell.angle_gamma   90.00
#
_symmetry.space_group_name_H-M   'P 1'
#
loop_
_entity.id
_entity.type
_entity.pdbx_description
1 polymer ?
#
loop_
_entity_poly.entity_id
_entity_poly.type
_entity_poly.pdbx_seq_one_letter_code
_entity_poly.pdbx_strand_id
1 'polypeptide(L)'
;MKIEYRNPNVPDPKLGMEIAILRHLRQNSVSPHFIEYIDRCAKPTYYFMVTSLVGPNLESMLISRENQPFTARTAVGTALQGVEALRELHNLGYIHRDVRPHNLCVGLREKSHMLYLINFGSSAIYVKNKKIRKPRSVVPMKAQVQFASITSHDQMEQSPKDDIESLVYTMYALCDTLPWKDKTKADEVKTEKRKCRNDEDAKKNLHKKLDPKLMSDLIKYLDGLSYFDPVDYDRKWRFSWKQLLDKELQ
;
A
#
# COMPACT_ATOMS: atom_id res chain seq x y z
N MET A 1 -9.58 14.16 -11.68
CA MET A 1 -10.00 13.51 -12.96
C MET A 1 -8.86 12.63 -13.44
N LYS A 2 -9.15 11.39 -13.82
CA LYS A 2 -8.18 10.44 -14.39
C LYS A 2 -8.62 10.08 -15.79
N ILE A 3 -7.69 10.09 -16.75
CA ILE A 3 -7.94 9.78 -18.17
C ILE A 3 -7.11 8.56 -18.55
N GLU A 4 -7.72 7.60 -19.25
CA GLU A 4 -7.03 6.44 -19.84
C GLU A 4 -7.36 6.39 -21.33
N TYR A 5 -6.34 6.52 -22.18
CA TYR A 5 -6.51 6.42 -23.62
C TYR A 5 -6.74 4.97 -24.04
N ARG A 6 -7.61 4.76 -25.02
CA ARG A 6 -7.88 3.42 -25.56
C ARG A 6 -6.63 2.89 -26.24
N ASN A 7 -6.24 1.67 -25.88
CA ASN A 7 -5.16 0.95 -26.52
C ASN A 7 -5.74 -0.35 -27.13
N PRO A 8 -5.68 -0.55 -28.45
CA PRO A 8 -6.18 -1.76 -29.10
C PRO A 8 -5.52 -3.05 -28.56
N ASN A 9 -4.30 -2.94 -28.05
CA ASN A 9 -3.52 -4.07 -27.52
C ASN A 9 -3.79 -4.34 -26.02
N VAL A 10 -4.56 -3.48 -25.35
CA VAL A 10 -4.93 -3.64 -23.93
C VAL A 10 -6.45 -3.47 -23.82
N PRO A 11 -7.22 -4.55 -24.06
CA PRO A 11 -8.68 -4.46 -24.17
C PRO A 11 -9.37 -4.15 -22.84
N ASP A 12 -8.74 -4.47 -21.71
CA ASP A 12 -9.26 -4.19 -20.36
C ASP A 12 -8.67 -2.89 -19.80
N PRO A 13 -9.42 -1.77 -19.76
CA PRO A 13 -8.95 -0.53 -19.16
C PRO A 13 -8.80 -0.71 -17.65
N LYS A 14 -7.66 -0.28 -17.10
CA LYS A 14 -7.39 -0.30 -15.64
C LYS A 14 -8.46 0.49 -14.88
N LEU A 15 -9.02 1.52 -15.51
CA LEU A 15 -10.09 2.36 -14.97
C LEU A 15 -11.37 1.58 -14.62
N GLY A 16 -11.65 0.47 -15.32
CA GLY A 16 -12.84 -0.35 -15.05
C GLY A 16 -12.82 -0.98 -13.65
N MET A 17 -11.68 -1.57 -13.28
CA MET A 17 -11.47 -2.14 -11.94
C MET A 17 -11.56 -1.05 -10.86
N GLU A 18 -10.94 0.09 -11.11
CA GLU A 18 -10.91 1.20 -10.15
C GLU A 18 -12.29 1.78 -9.88
N ILE A 19 -13.10 2.00 -10.92
CA ILE A 19 -14.50 2.44 -10.78
C ILE A 19 -15.31 1.40 -10.00
N ALA A 20 -15.14 0.10 -10.28
CA ALA A 20 -15.87 -0.96 -9.60
C ALA A 20 -15.56 -0.98 -8.10
N ILE A 21 -14.27 -0.87 -7.73
CA ILE A 21 -13.84 -0.85 -6.33
C ILE A 21 -14.36 0.40 -5.62
N LEU A 22 -14.20 1.60 -6.21
CA LEU A 22 -14.67 2.84 -5.59
C LEU A 22 -16.19 2.85 -5.37
N ARG A 23 -16.97 2.30 -6.32
CA ARG A 23 -18.42 2.16 -6.16
C ARG A 23 -18.78 1.16 -5.07
N HIS A 24 -18.06 0.03 -4.99
CA HIS A 24 -18.31 -0.98 -3.97
C HIS A 24 -17.99 -0.44 -2.57
N LEU A 25 -16.87 0.29 -2.43
CA LEU A 25 -16.48 1.01 -1.21
C LEU A 25 -17.55 2.03 -0.78
N ARG A 26 -18.00 2.91 -1.69
CA ARG A 26 -19.04 3.91 -1.39
C ARG A 26 -20.33 3.29 -0.85
N GLN A 27 -20.67 2.08 -1.30
CA GLN A 27 -21.91 1.41 -0.92
C GLN A 27 -21.79 0.57 0.36
N ASN A 28 -20.59 0.10 0.71
CA ASN A 28 -20.40 -0.95 1.73
C ASN A 28 -19.34 -0.62 2.79
N SER A 29 -18.69 0.55 2.72
CA SER A 29 -17.73 1.01 3.72
C SER A 29 -18.08 2.42 4.17
N VAL A 30 -17.89 2.68 5.46
CA VAL A 30 -17.96 4.01 6.08
C VAL A 30 -16.58 4.62 6.28
N SER A 31 -15.54 3.98 5.76
CA SER A 31 -14.16 4.40 5.94
C SER A 31 -13.90 5.77 5.31
N PRO A 32 -13.29 6.71 6.04
CA PRO A 32 -13.01 8.03 5.53
C PRO A 32 -11.77 8.07 4.61
N HIS A 33 -11.08 6.95 4.43
CA HIS A 33 -9.79 6.86 3.73
C HIS A 33 -9.90 6.64 2.21
N PHE A 34 -11.09 6.84 1.64
CA PHE A 34 -11.32 6.63 0.22
C PHE A 34 -11.93 7.87 -0.42
N ILE A 35 -11.51 8.13 -1.66
CA ILE A 35 -12.04 9.22 -2.47
C ILE A 35 -13.44 8.88 -2.99
N GLU A 36 -14.28 9.89 -3.16
CA GLU A 36 -15.60 9.70 -3.73
C GLU A 36 -15.50 9.52 -5.25
N TYR A 37 -16.15 8.48 -5.77
CA TYR A 37 -16.47 8.37 -7.19
C TYR A 37 -17.65 9.29 -7.53
N ILE A 38 -17.43 10.22 -8.47
CA ILE A 38 -18.41 11.23 -8.88
C ILE A 38 -19.06 10.84 -10.21
N ASP A 39 -18.26 10.64 -11.26
CA ASP A 39 -18.79 10.36 -12.60
C ASP A 39 -17.76 9.61 -13.48
N ARG A 40 -18.21 9.08 -14.62
CA ARG A 40 -17.36 8.50 -15.66
C ARG A 40 -17.90 8.82 -17.05
N CYS A 41 -17.02 8.85 -18.03
CA CYS A 41 -17.43 8.86 -19.44
C CYS A 41 -16.53 7.95 -20.26
N ALA A 42 -17.11 7.40 -21.32
CA ALA A 42 -16.41 6.70 -22.38
C ALA A 42 -16.51 7.53 -23.66
N LYS A 43 -15.37 7.94 -24.21
CA LYS A 43 -15.25 8.60 -25.52
C LYS A 43 -14.66 7.62 -26.54
N PRO A 44 -14.71 7.93 -27.85
CA PRO A 44 -14.14 7.06 -28.89
C PRO A 44 -12.63 6.80 -28.75
N THR A 45 -11.88 7.71 -28.13
CA THR A 45 -10.41 7.62 -28.01
C THR A 45 -9.90 7.45 -26.57
N TYR A 46 -10.73 7.72 -25.55
CA TYR A 46 -10.33 7.62 -24.14
C TYR A 46 -11.52 7.36 -23.22
N TYR A 47 -11.21 6.93 -22.00
CA TYR A 47 -12.11 6.88 -20.87
C TYR A 47 -11.68 7.92 -19.84
N PHE A 48 -12.62 8.47 -19.09
CA PHE A 48 -12.28 9.25 -17.90
C PHE A 48 -13.17 8.95 -16.71
N MET A 49 -12.62 9.18 -15.53
CA MET A 49 -13.32 9.14 -14.25
C MET A 49 -13.11 10.46 -13.51
N VAL A 50 -14.18 10.94 -12.89
CA VAL A 50 -14.18 12.08 -11.97
C VAL A 50 -14.31 11.54 -10.55
N THR A 51 -13.43 12.02 -9.68
CA THR A 51 -13.42 11.69 -8.25
C THR A 51 -13.28 12.96 -7.44
N SER A 52 -13.56 12.90 -6.13
CA SER A 52 -13.23 13.98 -5.21
C SER A 52 -11.75 14.33 -5.29
N LEU A 53 -11.43 15.63 -5.22
CA LEU A 53 -10.07 16.10 -5.15
C LEU A 53 -9.48 15.85 -3.75
N VAL A 54 -8.23 15.41 -3.71
CA VAL A 54 -7.42 15.26 -2.49
C VAL A 54 -6.16 16.12 -2.59
N GLY A 55 -5.46 16.26 -1.49
CA GLY A 55 -4.18 16.96 -1.41
C GLY A 55 -3.03 16.16 -2.05
N PRO A 56 -1.79 16.63 -1.84
CA PRO A 56 -0.62 15.98 -2.41
C PRO A 56 -0.45 14.54 -1.88
N ASN A 57 0.16 13.69 -2.71
CA ASN A 57 0.60 12.38 -2.26
C ASN A 57 1.89 12.50 -1.43
N LEU A 58 2.18 11.48 -0.62
CA LEU A 58 3.33 11.51 0.29
C LEU A 58 4.68 11.56 -0.45
N GLU A 59 4.76 11.04 -1.68
CA GLU A 59 5.97 11.16 -2.51
C GLU A 59 6.21 12.61 -2.92
N SER A 60 5.19 13.30 -3.41
CA SER A 60 5.26 14.73 -3.74
C SER A 60 5.61 15.58 -2.50
N MET A 61 5.12 15.20 -1.32
CA MET A 61 5.49 15.87 -0.07
C MET A 61 6.94 15.60 0.36
N LEU A 62 7.51 14.42 0.09
CA LEU A 62 8.95 14.19 0.29
C LEU A 62 9.76 15.06 -0.68
N ILE A 63 9.37 15.10 -1.96
CA ILE A 63 10.05 15.90 -2.99
C ILE A 63 10.03 17.39 -2.64
N SER A 64 8.90 17.93 -2.18
CA SER A 64 8.81 19.34 -1.76
C SER A 64 9.64 19.68 -0.51
N ARG A 65 10.10 18.65 0.21
CA ARG A 65 11.03 18.75 1.34
C ARG A 65 12.45 18.35 0.94
N GLU A 66 12.81 18.43 -0.34
CA GLU A 66 14.14 18.05 -0.86
C GLU A 66 14.54 16.60 -0.50
N ASN A 67 13.55 15.70 -0.43
CA ASN A 67 13.67 14.31 0.02
C ASN A 67 14.14 14.15 1.48
N GLN A 68 14.03 15.18 2.31
CA GLN A 68 14.22 15.05 3.75
C GLN A 68 13.13 14.16 4.35
N PRO A 69 13.49 13.09 5.08
CA PRO A 69 12.50 12.19 5.65
C PRO A 69 11.54 12.90 6.61
N PHE A 70 10.32 12.37 6.71
CA PHE A 70 9.41 12.71 7.79
C PHE A 70 9.92 12.17 9.13
N THR A 71 9.28 12.61 10.21
CA THR A 71 9.52 12.03 11.53
C THR A 71 8.98 10.60 11.60
N ALA A 72 9.51 9.80 12.53
CA ALA A 72 8.99 8.47 12.83
C ALA A 72 7.48 8.54 13.17
N ARG A 73 7.07 9.54 13.96
CA ARG A 73 5.67 9.84 14.29
C ARG A 73 4.77 9.95 13.05
N THR A 74 5.17 10.76 12.06
CA THR A 74 4.39 10.93 10.83
C THR A 74 4.32 9.64 10.02
N ALA A 75 5.43 8.88 9.93
CA ALA A 75 5.45 7.60 9.22
C ALA A 75 4.55 6.56 9.89
N VAL A 76 4.59 6.45 11.23
CA VAL A 76 3.73 5.54 12.00
C VAL A 76 2.26 5.97 11.92
N GLY A 77 1.96 7.25 12.06
CA GLY A 77 0.59 7.78 11.92
C GLY A 77 0.01 7.52 10.52
N THR A 78 0.84 7.66 9.48
CA THR A 78 0.48 7.28 8.11
C THR A 78 0.19 5.78 8.01
N ALA A 79 1.06 4.93 8.56
CA ALA A 79 0.89 3.49 8.52
C ALA A 79 -0.41 3.05 9.24
N LEU A 80 -0.75 3.67 10.37
CA LEU A 80 -2.00 3.37 11.08
C LEU A 80 -3.25 3.65 10.23
N GLN A 81 -3.32 4.82 9.57
CA GLN A 81 -4.42 5.14 8.64
C GLN A 81 -4.39 4.24 7.40
N GLY A 82 -3.19 3.90 6.91
CA GLY A 82 -3.02 2.95 5.80
C GLY A 82 -3.56 1.56 6.14
N VAL A 83 -3.34 1.06 7.35
CA VAL A 83 -3.91 -0.20 7.84
C VAL A 83 -5.44 -0.12 7.91
N GLU A 84 -6.00 1.00 8.36
CA GLU A 84 -7.46 1.22 8.38
C GLU A 84 -8.06 1.16 6.97
N ALA A 85 -7.45 1.84 6.01
CA ALA A 85 -7.86 1.78 4.61
C ALA A 85 -7.73 0.36 4.04
N LEU A 86 -6.59 -0.31 4.24
CA LEU A 86 -6.36 -1.66 3.71
C LEU A 86 -7.31 -2.69 4.31
N ARG A 87 -7.56 -2.64 5.63
CA ARG A 87 -8.54 -3.52 6.28
C ARG A 87 -9.90 -3.44 5.61
N GLU A 88 -10.38 -2.24 5.33
CA GLU A 88 -11.68 -1.99 4.70
C GLU A 88 -11.71 -2.51 3.25
N LEU A 89 -10.64 -2.27 2.48
CA LEU A 89 -10.51 -2.79 1.13
C LEU A 89 -10.51 -4.34 1.11
N HIS A 90 -9.78 -4.94 2.05
CA HIS A 90 -9.64 -6.39 2.17
C HIS A 90 -10.93 -7.06 2.66
N ASN A 91 -11.69 -6.41 3.55
CA ASN A 91 -13.00 -6.86 4.00
C ASN A 91 -14.02 -6.93 2.85
N LEU A 92 -13.91 -6.04 1.85
CA LEU A 92 -14.70 -6.10 0.62
C LEU A 92 -14.18 -7.11 -0.41
N GLY A 93 -13.11 -7.84 -0.09
CA GLY A 93 -12.57 -8.92 -0.90
C GLY A 93 -11.57 -8.48 -1.97
N TYR A 94 -11.00 -7.29 -1.87
CA TYR A 94 -9.96 -6.81 -2.80
C TYR A 94 -8.59 -6.79 -2.13
N ILE A 95 -7.54 -6.71 -2.95
CA ILE A 95 -6.17 -6.37 -2.54
C ILE A 95 -5.65 -5.25 -3.45
N HIS A 96 -4.89 -4.32 -2.91
CA HIS A 96 -4.42 -3.11 -3.60
C HIS A 96 -3.31 -3.42 -4.61
N ARG A 97 -2.29 -4.19 -4.18
CA ARG A 97 -1.08 -4.62 -4.92
C ARG A 97 -0.11 -3.53 -5.37
N ASP A 98 -0.24 -2.31 -4.85
CA ASP A 98 0.67 -1.19 -5.17
C ASP A 98 0.64 -0.12 -4.07
N VAL A 99 0.78 -0.54 -2.82
CA VAL A 99 0.82 0.38 -1.68
C VAL A 99 2.19 1.06 -1.64
N ARG A 100 2.21 2.37 -1.84
CA ARG A 100 3.44 3.20 -1.88
C ARG A 100 3.13 4.67 -1.60
N PRO A 101 4.12 5.52 -1.29
CA PRO A 101 3.91 6.94 -1.02
C PRO A 101 3.11 7.70 -2.10
N HIS A 102 3.30 7.35 -3.38
CA HIS A 102 2.56 7.94 -4.51
C HIS A 102 1.03 7.69 -4.45
N ASN A 103 0.60 6.56 -3.91
CA ASN A 103 -0.80 6.14 -3.88
C ASN A 103 -1.48 6.44 -2.52
N LEU A 104 -0.81 7.21 -1.66
CA LEU A 104 -1.33 7.70 -0.39
C LEU A 104 -1.35 9.23 -0.43
N CYS A 105 -2.54 9.83 -0.38
CA CYS A 105 -2.73 11.27 -0.41
C CYS A 105 -3.21 11.80 0.94
N VAL A 106 -2.78 13.00 1.32
CA VAL A 106 -3.43 13.73 2.41
C VAL A 106 -4.71 14.42 1.91
N GLY A 107 -5.65 14.71 2.80
CA GLY A 107 -6.82 15.52 2.45
C GLY A 107 -6.48 17.00 2.23
N LEU A 108 -7.48 17.77 1.80
CA LEU A 108 -7.37 19.21 1.63
C LEU A 108 -7.82 19.95 2.90
N ARG A 109 -7.18 21.08 3.19
CA ARG A 109 -7.59 22.04 4.25
C ARG A 109 -7.81 21.34 5.59
N GLU A 110 -9.01 21.41 6.15
CA GLU A 110 -9.42 20.79 7.42
C GLU A 110 -9.16 19.27 7.46
N LYS A 111 -9.17 18.60 6.30
CA LYS A 111 -8.91 17.15 6.17
C LYS A 111 -7.44 16.82 5.92
N SER A 112 -6.51 17.77 6.04
CA SER A 112 -5.07 17.54 5.81
C SER A 112 -4.44 16.49 6.73
N HIS A 113 -5.07 16.19 7.87
CA HIS A 113 -4.66 15.10 8.77
C HIS A 113 -5.16 13.71 8.32
N MET A 114 -6.07 13.65 7.35
CA MET A 114 -6.67 12.41 6.84
C MET A 114 -5.88 11.88 5.65
N LEU A 115 -5.62 10.58 5.66
CA LEU A 115 -4.97 9.85 4.58
C LEU A 115 -6.00 9.16 3.69
N TYR A 116 -5.78 9.22 2.38
CA TYR A 116 -6.59 8.61 1.35
C TYR A 116 -5.76 7.60 0.55
N LEU A 117 -6.24 6.35 0.48
CA LEU A 117 -5.71 5.34 -0.42
C LEU A 117 -6.35 5.51 -1.80
N ILE A 118 -5.54 5.64 -2.84
CA ILE A 118 -5.98 5.91 -4.21
C ILE A 118 -5.34 4.95 -5.21
N ASN A 119 -5.80 5.00 -6.46
CA ASN A 119 -5.22 4.27 -7.60
C ASN A 119 -5.36 2.74 -7.54
N PHE A 120 -6.61 2.27 -7.68
CA PHE A 120 -6.96 0.85 -7.65
C PHE A 120 -6.79 0.11 -9.00
N GLY A 121 -6.11 0.72 -9.98
CA GLY A 121 -5.93 0.14 -11.31
C GLY A 121 -5.07 -1.14 -11.32
N SER A 122 -4.23 -1.32 -10.30
CA SER A 122 -3.44 -2.53 -10.10
C SER A 122 -4.10 -3.52 -9.15
N SER A 123 -5.25 -3.21 -8.55
CA SER A 123 -5.90 -4.08 -7.57
C SER A 123 -6.40 -5.39 -8.16
N ALA A 124 -6.75 -6.34 -7.29
CA ALA A 124 -7.35 -7.61 -7.68
C ALA A 124 -8.46 -8.02 -6.72
N ILE A 125 -9.41 -8.78 -7.25
CA ILE A 125 -10.39 -9.51 -6.44
C ILE A 125 -9.67 -10.70 -5.81
N TYR A 126 -9.61 -10.73 -4.49
CA TYR A 126 -9.06 -11.80 -3.64
C TYR A 126 -10.17 -12.75 -3.15
N VAL A 127 -11.30 -12.19 -2.70
CA VAL A 127 -12.50 -12.96 -2.31
C VAL A 127 -13.61 -12.71 -3.31
N LYS A 128 -14.21 -13.79 -3.83
CA LYS A 128 -15.40 -13.73 -4.70
C LYS A 128 -16.44 -14.70 -4.17
N ASN A 129 -17.69 -14.24 -4.04
CA ASN A 129 -18.79 -15.07 -3.51
C ASN A 129 -18.45 -15.70 -2.15
N LYS A 130 -17.87 -14.92 -1.24
CA LYS A 130 -17.42 -15.34 0.10
C LYS A 130 -16.37 -16.47 0.11
N LYS A 131 -15.70 -16.72 -1.02
CA LYS A 131 -14.61 -17.70 -1.13
C LYS A 131 -13.33 -17.03 -1.60
N ILE A 132 -12.21 -17.35 -0.94
CA ILE A 132 -10.88 -16.96 -1.39
C ILE A 132 -10.63 -17.63 -2.74
N ARG A 133 -10.16 -16.87 -3.73
CA ARG A 133 -9.86 -17.40 -5.07
C ARG A 133 -8.68 -18.36 -5.00
N LYS A 134 -8.65 -19.34 -5.90
CA LYS A 134 -7.46 -20.18 -6.04
C LYS A 134 -6.27 -19.32 -6.53
N PRO A 135 -5.08 -19.45 -5.92
CA PRO A 135 -3.92 -18.69 -6.37
C PRO A 135 -3.49 -19.15 -7.76
N ARG A 136 -3.15 -18.18 -8.62
CA ARG A 136 -2.52 -18.47 -9.91
C ARG A 136 -1.06 -18.87 -9.70
N SER A 137 -0.55 -19.73 -10.58
CA SER A 137 0.84 -20.20 -10.53
C SER A 137 1.86 -19.09 -10.82
N VAL A 138 1.51 -18.16 -11.72
CA VAL A 138 2.36 -17.02 -12.08
C VAL A 138 1.52 -15.76 -12.16
N VAL A 139 2.00 -14.70 -11.50
CA VAL A 139 1.37 -13.38 -11.47
C VAL A 139 2.42 -12.33 -11.78
N PRO A 140 2.27 -11.58 -12.89
CA PRO A 140 3.20 -10.50 -13.20
C PRO A 140 3.21 -9.45 -12.09
N MET A 141 4.41 -8.98 -11.73
CA MET A 141 4.57 -7.89 -10.78
C MET A 141 3.98 -6.61 -11.37
N LYS A 142 2.97 -6.06 -10.68
CA LYS A 142 2.34 -4.77 -11.02
C LYS A 142 2.78 -3.63 -10.09
N ALA A 143 3.29 -3.96 -8.91
CA ALA A 143 3.74 -3.01 -7.91
C ALA A 143 5.03 -2.31 -8.36
N GLN A 144 5.27 -1.10 -7.86
CA GLN A 144 6.60 -0.50 -7.96
C GLN A 144 7.64 -1.37 -7.24
N VAL A 145 8.74 -1.66 -7.93
CA VAL A 145 9.84 -2.55 -7.48
C VAL A 145 10.27 -2.31 -6.02
N GLN A 146 10.45 -1.05 -5.62
CA GLN A 146 10.92 -0.68 -4.28
C GLN A 146 9.94 -1.08 -3.16
N PHE A 147 8.63 -1.04 -3.45
CA PHE A 147 7.57 -1.28 -2.47
C PHE A 147 6.90 -2.65 -2.63
N ALA A 148 7.16 -3.37 -3.72
CA ALA A 148 6.62 -4.71 -3.97
C ALA A 148 6.99 -5.71 -2.86
N SER A 149 6.05 -6.55 -2.42
CA SER A 149 6.33 -7.64 -1.48
C SER A 149 7.31 -8.67 -2.07
N ILE A 150 7.97 -9.47 -1.23
CA ILE A 150 8.82 -10.57 -1.71
C ILE A 150 7.99 -11.55 -2.56
N THR A 151 6.74 -11.84 -2.17
CA THR A 151 5.79 -12.65 -2.96
C THR A 151 5.55 -12.06 -4.36
N SER A 152 5.42 -10.74 -4.48
CA SER A 152 5.29 -10.08 -5.79
C SER A 152 6.58 -10.19 -6.63
N HIS A 153 7.75 -10.10 -6.01
CA HIS A 153 9.04 -10.33 -6.66
C HIS A 153 9.22 -11.78 -7.12
N ASP A 154 8.62 -12.75 -6.41
CA ASP A 154 8.58 -14.17 -6.80
C ASP A 154 7.53 -14.47 -7.87
N GLN A 155 6.79 -13.46 -8.35
CA GLN A 155 5.67 -13.62 -9.29
C GLN A 155 4.60 -14.60 -8.80
N MET A 156 4.41 -14.67 -7.48
CA MET A 156 3.41 -15.51 -6.85
C MET A 156 2.11 -14.71 -6.61
N GLU A 157 0.99 -15.42 -6.43
CA GLU A 157 -0.28 -14.77 -6.12
C GLU A 157 -0.21 -14.03 -4.78
N GLN A 158 -0.58 -12.75 -4.82
CA GLN A 158 -0.57 -11.86 -3.67
C GLN A 158 -1.89 -11.98 -2.88
N SER A 159 -1.80 -11.72 -1.59
CA SER A 159 -2.86 -11.77 -0.59
C SER A 159 -2.81 -10.52 0.30
N PRO A 160 -3.76 -10.31 1.23
CA PRO A 160 -3.78 -9.14 2.11
C PRO A 160 -2.47 -8.88 2.88
N LYS A 161 -1.68 -9.93 3.20
CA LYS A 161 -0.39 -9.76 3.89
C LYS A 161 0.63 -8.96 3.06
N ASP A 162 0.54 -9.07 1.74
CA ASP A 162 1.49 -8.47 0.80
C ASP A 162 1.29 -6.96 0.69
N ASP A 163 0.05 -6.48 0.81
CA ASP A 163 -0.23 -5.05 0.91
C ASP A 163 0.28 -4.45 2.22
N ILE A 164 0.24 -5.21 3.32
CA ILE A 164 0.80 -4.79 4.61
C ILE A 164 2.32 -4.78 4.57
N GLU A 165 2.96 -5.75 3.90
CA GLU A 165 4.41 -5.70 3.65
C GLU A 165 4.80 -4.46 2.83
N SER A 166 4.07 -4.15 1.77
CA SER A 166 4.26 -2.92 1.00
C SER A 166 4.04 -1.65 1.83
N LEU A 167 3.08 -1.64 2.75
CA LEU A 167 2.87 -0.54 3.69
C LEU A 167 4.03 -0.37 4.68
N VAL A 168 4.63 -1.48 5.15
CA VAL A 168 5.85 -1.43 5.99
C VAL A 168 7.01 -0.79 5.24
N TYR A 169 7.25 -1.18 3.99
CA TYR A 169 8.29 -0.55 3.17
C TYR A 169 7.99 0.93 2.86
N THR A 170 6.71 1.26 2.68
CA THR A 170 6.24 2.64 2.55
C THR A 170 6.58 3.44 3.81
N MET A 171 6.25 2.92 4.99
CA MET A 171 6.57 3.56 6.27
C MET A 171 8.08 3.80 6.43
N TYR A 172 8.91 2.81 6.09
CA TYR A 172 10.37 2.97 6.12
C TYR A 172 10.85 4.08 5.21
N ALA A 173 10.38 4.12 3.96
CA ALA A 173 10.77 5.16 3.01
C ALA A 173 10.31 6.58 3.41
N LEU A 174 9.31 6.70 4.29
CA LEU A 174 8.83 7.98 4.79
C LEU A 174 9.73 8.53 5.90
N CYS A 175 10.26 7.69 6.79
CA CYS A 175 11.09 8.14 7.91
C CYS A 175 12.59 7.93 7.71
N ASP A 176 13.00 7.05 6.81
CA ASP A 176 14.40 6.67 6.58
C ASP A 176 14.63 6.29 5.11
N THR A 177 15.85 5.88 4.78
CA THR A 177 16.19 5.39 3.44
C THR A 177 16.10 3.87 3.37
N LEU A 178 15.37 3.36 2.38
CA LEU A 178 15.37 1.92 2.08
C LEU A 178 16.79 1.46 1.70
N PRO A 179 17.30 0.33 2.25
CA PRO A 179 18.63 -0.19 1.90
C PRO A 179 18.82 -0.49 0.41
N TRP A 180 17.71 -0.67 -0.32
CA TRP A 180 17.68 -0.93 -1.75
C TRP A 180 17.22 0.26 -2.60
N LYS A 181 17.20 1.49 -2.04
CA LYS A 181 16.71 2.70 -2.73
C LYS A 181 17.37 2.92 -4.09
N ASP A 182 18.67 2.68 -4.20
CA ASP A 182 19.46 2.96 -5.41
C ASP A 182 19.50 1.79 -6.40
N LYS A 183 18.86 0.66 -6.06
CA LYS A 183 18.78 -0.51 -6.93
C LYS A 183 17.60 -0.35 -7.88
N THR A 184 17.83 -0.54 -9.18
CA THR A 184 16.79 -0.38 -10.22
C THR A 184 16.27 -1.71 -10.76
N LYS A 185 17.04 -2.80 -10.64
CA LYS A 185 16.63 -4.12 -11.10
C LYS A 185 15.82 -4.86 -10.03
N ALA A 186 14.77 -5.54 -10.47
CA ALA A 186 13.88 -6.29 -9.58
C ALA A 186 14.63 -7.36 -8.75
N ASP A 187 15.51 -8.13 -9.38
CA ASP A 187 16.26 -9.20 -8.70
C ASP A 187 17.25 -8.66 -7.65
N GLU A 188 17.84 -7.49 -7.89
CA GLU A 188 18.74 -6.85 -6.93
C GLU A 188 17.96 -6.37 -5.70
N VAL A 189 16.79 -5.76 -5.90
CA VAL A 189 15.90 -5.32 -4.82
C VAL A 189 15.36 -6.51 -4.03
N LYS A 190 14.97 -7.58 -4.72
CA LYS A 190 14.55 -8.85 -4.12
C LYS A 190 15.64 -9.45 -3.23
N THR A 191 16.86 -9.49 -3.73
CA THR A 191 18.02 -10.02 -2.99
C THR A 191 18.27 -9.22 -1.73
N GLU A 192 18.23 -7.89 -1.80
CA GLU A 192 18.42 -7.04 -0.63
C GLU A 192 17.27 -7.20 0.38
N LYS A 193 16.02 -7.30 -0.09
CA LYS A 193 14.86 -7.58 0.78
C LYS A 193 15.06 -8.89 1.54
N ARG A 194 15.44 -9.97 0.86
CA ARG A 194 15.72 -11.27 1.50
C ARG A 194 16.92 -11.20 2.45
N LYS A 195 17.96 -10.43 2.12
CA LYS A 195 19.08 -10.18 3.03
C LYS A 195 18.60 -9.51 4.32
N CYS A 196 17.80 -8.45 4.22
CA CYS A 196 17.18 -7.78 5.38
C CYS A 196 16.17 -8.67 6.14
N ARG A 197 15.72 -9.80 5.58
CA ARG A 197 14.91 -10.80 6.29
C ARG A 197 15.74 -11.82 7.07
N ASN A 198 16.95 -12.15 6.61
CA ASN A 198 17.72 -13.29 7.11
C ASN A 198 18.97 -12.90 7.90
N ASP A 199 19.56 -11.74 7.60
CA ASP A 199 20.80 -11.27 8.21
C ASP A 199 20.51 -10.28 9.35
N GLU A 200 21.02 -10.55 10.55
CA GLU A 200 20.73 -9.74 11.75
C GLU A 200 21.30 -8.33 11.67
N ASP A 201 22.44 -8.13 11.00
CA ASP A 201 23.03 -6.81 10.85
C ASP A 201 22.30 -5.99 9.77
N ALA A 202 21.86 -6.63 8.70
CA ALA A 202 20.97 -6.01 7.71
C ALA A 202 19.61 -5.63 8.32
N LYS A 203 19.06 -6.44 9.24
CA LYS A 203 17.83 -6.11 9.99
C LYS A 203 18.00 -4.86 10.85
N LYS A 204 19.10 -4.77 11.60
CA LYS A 204 19.39 -3.59 12.44
C LYS A 204 19.52 -2.31 11.61
N ASN A 205 19.99 -2.43 10.37
CA ASN A 205 20.18 -1.30 9.47
C ASN A 205 18.97 -1.00 8.59
N LEU A 206 17.91 -1.81 8.63
CA LEU A 206 16.70 -1.63 7.81
C LEU A 206 15.96 -0.33 8.18
N HIS A 207 15.96 0.03 9.46
CA HIS A 207 15.37 1.28 9.95
C HIS A 207 16.03 1.68 11.28
N LYS A 208 16.65 2.86 11.31
CA LYS A 208 17.32 3.35 12.54
C LYS A 208 16.39 4.17 13.44
N LYS A 209 15.24 4.57 12.91
CA LYS A 209 14.30 5.51 13.55
C LYS A 209 13.02 4.87 14.09
N LEU A 210 12.82 3.56 13.94
CA LEU A 210 11.67 2.83 14.51
C LEU A 210 12.19 1.72 15.43
N ASP A 211 11.32 1.22 16.32
CA ASP A 211 11.66 0.11 17.21
C ASP A 211 12.02 -1.16 16.41
N PRO A 212 13.28 -1.64 16.46
CA PRO A 212 13.73 -2.82 15.72
C PRO A 212 12.98 -4.09 16.08
N LYS A 213 12.62 -4.26 17.36
CA LYS A 213 11.91 -5.45 17.83
C LYS A 213 10.50 -5.48 17.28
N LEU A 214 9.79 -4.37 17.37
CA LEU A 214 8.42 -4.26 16.86
C LEU A 214 8.35 -4.54 15.36
N MET A 215 9.29 -3.96 14.60
CA MET A 215 9.35 -4.19 13.16
C MET A 215 9.72 -5.64 12.83
N SER A 216 10.67 -6.24 13.55
CA SER A 216 11.02 -7.66 13.39
C SER A 216 9.82 -8.57 13.68
N ASP A 217 9.06 -8.30 14.74
CA ASP A 217 7.87 -9.07 15.12
C ASP A 217 6.76 -8.96 14.06
N LEU A 218 6.53 -7.77 13.49
CA LEU A 218 5.58 -7.59 12.39
C LEU A 218 6.01 -8.33 11.13
N ILE A 219 7.29 -8.28 10.77
CA ILE A 219 7.79 -8.99 9.60
C ILE A 219 7.67 -10.51 9.79
N LYS A 220 8.12 -11.04 10.93
CA LYS A 220 7.99 -12.48 11.26
C LYS A 220 6.53 -12.93 11.24
N TYR A 221 5.62 -12.06 11.68
CA TYR A 221 4.19 -12.33 11.58
C TYR A 221 3.74 -12.49 10.14
N LEU A 222 4.06 -11.53 9.26
CA LEU A 222 3.67 -11.58 7.85
C LEU A 222 4.30 -12.78 7.13
N ASP A 223 5.55 -13.11 7.43
CA ASP A 223 6.26 -14.27 6.86
C ASP A 223 5.63 -15.60 7.29
N GLY A 224 4.95 -15.64 8.44
CA GLY A 224 4.23 -16.81 8.95
C GLY A 224 2.85 -17.02 8.32
N LEU A 225 2.32 -16.05 7.56
CA LEU A 225 1.01 -16.16 6.92
C LEU A 225 1.13 -16.80 5.53
N SER A 226 0.29 -17.79 5.25
CA SER A 226 0.07 -18.31 3.90
C SER A 226 -0.84 -17.39 3.09
N TYR A 227 -1.02 -17.71 1.81
CA TYR A 227 -1.96 -17.03 0.93
C TYR A 227 -3.41 -17.03 1.45
N PHE A 228 -3.81 -18.06 2.22
CA PHE A 228 -5.19 -18.25 2.68
C PHE A 228 -5.44 -17.69 4.09
N ASP A 229 -4.38 -17.35 4.82
CA ASP A 229 -4.51 -16.88 6.19
C ASP A 229 -4.99 -15.43 6.22
N PRO A 230 -5.96 -15.09 7.09
CA PRO A 230 -6.37 -13.70 7.27
C PRO A 230 -5.28 -12.91 8.00
N VAL A 231 -5.15 -11.64 7.65
CA VAL A 231 -4.36 -10.70 8.44
C VAL A 231 -5.18 -10.26 9.65
N ASP A 232 -4.58 -10.36 10.83
CA ASP A 232 -5.06 -9.81 12.08
C ASP A 232 -4.65 -8.33 12.17
N TYR A 233 -5.57 -7.46 11.76
CA TYR A 233 -5.38 -6.01 11.76
C TYR A 233 -5.42 -5.38 13.16
N ASP A 234 -5.89 -6.11 14.17
CA ASP A 234 -6.04 -5.63 15.54
C ASP A 234 -4.99 -6.24 16.48
N ARG A 235 -4.00 -6.93 15.90
CA ARG A 235 -2.90 -7.55 16.65
C ARG A 235 -2.07 -6.52 17.41
N LYS A 236 -1.34 -7.01 18.42
CA LYS A 236 -0.48 -6.20 19.33
C LYS A 236 0.46 -5.23 18.61
N TRP A 237 0.95 -5.53 17.40
CA TRP A 237 1.84 -4.62 16.67
C TRP A 237 1.19 -3.25 16.40
N ARG A 238 -0.12 -3.21 16.20
CA ARG A 238 -0.88 -1.96 16.03
C ARG A 238 -0.99 -1.18 17.34
N PHE A 239 -1.20 -1.86 18.45
CA PHE A 239 -1.19 -1.24 19.78
C PHE A 239 0.20 -0.67 20.11
N SER A 240 1.27 -1.39 19.77
CA SER A 240 2.64 -0.92 19.94
C SER A 240 2.96 0.30 19.05
N TRP A 241 2.42 0.38 17.83
CA TRP A 241 2.52 1.59 16.99
C TRP A 241 1.79 2.79 17.61
N LYS A 242 0.63 2.59 18.22
CA LYS A 242 -0.05 3.66 18.97
C LYS A 242 0.78 4.13 20.17
N GLN A 243 1.37 3.20 20.93
CA GLN A 243 2.23 3.54 22.07
C GLN A 243 3.50 4.30 21.66
N LEU A 244 4.04 4.09 20.46
CA LEU A 244 5.15 4.89 19.92
C LEU A 244 4.75 6.35 19.68
N LEU A 245 3.49 6.62 19.32
CA LEU A 245 2.98 8.00 19.19
C LEU A 245 2.83 8.69 20.56
N ASP A 246 2.60 7.90 21.61
CA ASP A 246 2.36 8.43 22.97
C ASP A 246 3.67 8.66 23.76
N LYS A 247 4.72 7.88 23.49
CA LYS A 247 6.02 8.01 24.20
C LYS A 247 6.85 9.24 23.83
N GLU A 248 6.58 9.89 22.69
CA GLU A 248 7.24 11.14 22.29
C GLU A 248 6.52 12.41 22.84
N LEU A 249 5.52 12.27 23.71
CA LEU A 249 4.81 13.37 24.39
C LEU A 249 5.38 13.70 25.79
N GLN A 250 6.48 13.07 26.20
CA GLN A 250 7.21 13.34 27.44
C GLN A 250 8.65 13.77 27.13
#